data_AF-A0A834WNU4-F1
#
_entry.id   AF-A0A834WNU4-F1
#
_cell.length_a   1.000
_cell.length_b   1.000
_cell.length_c   1.000
_cell.angle_alpha   90.00
_cell.angle_beta   90.00
_cell.angle_gamma   90.00
#
_symmetry.space_group_name_H-M   'P 1'
#
loop_
_entity.id
_entity.type
_entity.pdbx_description
1 polymer ?
#
loop_
_entity_poly.entity_id
_entity_poly.type
_entity_poly.pdbx_seq_one_letter_code
_entity_poly.pdbx_strand_id
1 'polypeptide(L)'
;MSTVGYGSDEELPFIWGKDIRDLLESNKIPDSIKGGLTEKNYASYFKTLVMMEEIQLEEDMRSDDMECITMRKRENQFFSMMVPGVAERRPSLVRADHIFAKLASEQDDHEYQGLV
;
A
#
# COMPACT_ATOMS: atom_id res chain seq x y z
N MET A 1 20.69 -27.45 11.03
CA MET A 1 20.22 -26.97 9.71
C MET A 1 20.01 -25.48 9.84
N SER A 2 20.72 -24.74 8.99
CA SER A 2 20.96 -23.31 9.06
C SER A 2 19.69 -22.49 8.85
N THR A 3 19.32 -21.73 9.88
CA THR A 3 18.37 -20.62 9.78
C THR A 3 19.05 -19.52 8.97
N VAL A 4 18.57 -19.30 7.74
CA VAL A 4 18.97 -18.12 6.96
C VAL A 4 18.25 -16.93 7.61
N GLY A 5 19.01 -16.14 8.36
CA GLY A 5 18.55 -14.84 8.81
C GLY A 5 18.37 -13.95 7.60
N TYR A 6 17.13 -13.57 7.31
CA TYR A 6 16.87 -12.47 6.40
C TYR A 6 17.34 -11.20 7.11
N GLY A 7 18.42 -10.61 6.59
CA GLY A 7 18.94 -9.33 7.00
C GLY A 7 17.85 -8.28 6.83
N SER A 8 17.53 -7.61 7.91
CA SER A 8 16.54 -6.55 8.04
C SER A 8 17.04 -5.22 7.46
N ASP A 9 17.62 -5.25 6.25
CA ASP A 9 18.12 -4.07 5.53
C ASP A 9 17.45 -3.91 4.15
N GLU A 10 16.24 -4.46 3.99
CA GLU A 10 15.28 -3.94 3.02
C GLU A 10 14.31 -3.03 3.79
N GLU A 11 14.68 -1.76 3.94
CA GLU A 11 13.70 -0.73 4.29
C GLU A 11 12.61 -0.77 3.22
N LEU A 12 11.47 -1.38 3.55
CA LEU A 12 10.29 -1.36 2.69
C LEU A 12 9.98 0.10 2.32
N PRO A 13 9.61 0.40 1.07
CA PRO A 13 9.28 1.75 0.62
C PRO A 13 8.21 2.43 1.49
N PHE A 14 7.39 1.62 2.18
CA PHE A 14 6.34 2.02 3.12
C PHE A 14 6.82 2.75 4.39
N ILE A 15 8.11 2.70 4.75
CA ILE A 15 8.63 3.40 5.96
C ILE A 15 9.05 4.85 5.63
N TRP A 16 9.25 5.18 4.35
CA TRP A 16 9.68 6.51 3.92
C TRP A 16 8.52 7.50 3.89
N GLY A 17 8.20 8.08 5.04
CA GLY A 17 7.23 9.18 5.10
C GLY A 17 6.43 9.27 6.39
N LYS A 18 6.74 8.49 7.43
CA LYS A 18 6.00 8.52 8.70
C LYS A 18 5.81 9.94 9.25
N ASP A 19 6.86 10.76 9.23
CA ASP A 19 6.77 12.16 9.67
C ASP A 19 5.79 12.99 8.83
N ILE A 20 5.72 12.73 7.52
CA ILE A 20 4.77 13.39 6.61
C ILE A 20 3.36 12.87 6.86
N ARG A 21 3.18 11.57 7.08
CA ARG A 21 1.89 10.94 7.42
C ARG A 21 1.33 11.52 8.72
N ASP A 22 2.11 11.54 9.80
CA ASP A 22 1.72 12.12 11.08
C ASP A 22 1.34 13.62 10.94
N LEU A 23 2.08 14.36 10.10
CA LEU A 23 1.77 15.75 9.78
C LEU A 23 0.43 15.91 9.04
N LEU A 24 0.18 15.09 8.02
CA LEU A 24 -1.06 15.12 7.24
C LEU A 24 -2.28 14.74 8.10
N GLU A 25 -2.15 13.71 8.94
CA GLU A 25 -3.19 13.29 9.90
C GLU A 25 -3.52 14.42 10.90
N SER A 26 -2.52 15.22 11.28
CA SER A 26 -2.72 16.42 12.09
C SER A 26 -3.26 17.64 11.32
N ASN A 27 -3.69 17.47 10.05
CA ASN A 27 -4.13 18.51 9.13
C ASN A 27 -3.10 19.64 8.93
N LYS A 28 -1.80 19.33 8.99
CA LYS A 28 -0.72 20.28 8.77
C LYS A 28 -0.07 20.08 7.41
N ILE A 29 0.18 21.19 6.72
CA ILE A 29 0.94 21.21 5.48
C ILE A 29 2.44 21.14 5.82
N PRO A 30 3.25 20.28 5.18
CA PRO A 30 4.70 20.25 5.37
C PRO A 30 5.37 21.56 4.97
N ASP A 31 6.35 22.01 5.76
CA ASP A 31 7.04 23.28 5.53
C ASP A 31 7.83 23.31 4.21
N SER A 32 8.25 22.13 3.72
CA SER A 32 8.93 21.95 2.43
C SER A 32 8.09 22.43 1.24
N ILE A 33 6.76 22.42 1.35
CA ILE A 33 5.86 22.84 0.26
C ILE A 33 5.12 24.17 0.53
N LYS A 34 5.05 24.64 1.79
CA LYS A 34 4.39 25.91 2.15
C LYS A 34 4.97 27.13 1.44
N GLY A 35 6.28 27.16 1.21
CA GLY A 35 7.00 28.30 0.63
C GLY A 35 6.96 28.38 -0.90
N GLY A 36 6.28 27.45 -1.58
CA GLY A 36 6.32 27.33 -3.04
C GLY A 36 7.64 26.74 -3.56
N LEU A 37 7.70 26.51 -4.88
CA LEU A 37 8.86 25.93 -5.56
C LEU A 37 9.91 27.01 -5.88
N THR A 38 11.15 26.75 -5.50
CA THR A 38 12.35 27.55 -5.77
C THR A 38 13.49 26.63 -6.20
N GLU A 39 14.51 27.16 -6.88
CA GLU A 39 15.67 26.35 -7.28
C GLU A 39 16.37 25.66 -6.09
N LYS A 40 16.35 26.30 -4.91
CA LYS A 40 17.00 25.80 -3.69
C LYS A 40 16.23 24.69 -3.00
N ASN A 41 14.90 24.65 -3.14
CA ASN A 41 14.05 23.65 -2.50
C ASN A 41 13.46 22.65 -3.50
N TYR A 42 13.90 22.65 -4.77
CA TYR A 42 13.36 21.78 -5.81
C TYR A 42 13.29 20.31 -5.37
N ALA A 43 14.42 19.78 -4.88
CA ALA A 43 14.51 18.37 -4.47
C ALA A 43 13.60 18.06 -3.28
N SER A 44 13.59 18.90 -2.24
CA SER A 44 12.76 18.67 -1.05
C SER A 44 11.27 18.85 -1.35
N TYR A 45 10.91 19.84 -2.17
CA TYR A 45 9.54 20.11 -2.59
C TYR A 45 8.93 18.91 -3.32
N PHE A 46 9.58 18.44 -4.40
CA PHE A 46 9.08 17.29 -5.15
C PHE A 46 9.17 15.99 -4.35
N LYS A 47 10.21 15.79 -3.52
CA LYS A 47 10.27 14.65 -2.62
C LYS A 47 9.05 14.60 -1.70
N THR A 48 8.67 15.73 -1.11
CA THR A 48 7.48 15.80 -0.27
C THR A 48 6.20 15.55 -1.07
N LEU A 49 6.07 16.11 -2.27
CA LEU A 49 4.89 15.85 -3.11
C LEU A 49 4.75 14.37 -3.48
N VAL A 50 5.84 13.70 -3.85
CA VAL A 50 5.83 12.26 -4.14
C VAL A 50 5.45 11.45 -2.90
N MET A 51 5.97 11.81 -1.72
CA MET A 51 5.57 11.16 -0.47
C MET A 51 4.08 11.34 -0.15
N MET A 52 3.53 12.53 -0.39
CA MET A 52 2.11 12.79 -0.19
C MET A 52 1.24 11.99 -1.17
N GLU A 53 1.67 11.87 -2.43
CA GLU A 53 0.99 11.04 -3.43
C GLU A 53 1.00 9.56 -3.04
N GLU A 54 2.14 9.03 -2.60
CA GLU A 54 2.23 7.64 -2.14
C GLU A 54 1.27 7.36 -0.99
N ILE A 55 1.24 8.25 0.02
CA ILE A 55 0.32 8.14 1.16
C ILE A 55 -1.14 8.14 0.69
N GLN A 56 -1.51 9.02 -0.25
CA GLN A 56 -2.88 9.06 -0.76
C GLN A 56 -3.22 7.80 -1.56
N LEU A 57 -2.30 7.29 -2.38
CA LEU A 57 -2.47 6.04 -3.11
C LEU A 57 -2.66 4.85 -2.16
N GLU A 58 -1.90 4.79 -1.07
CA GLU A 58 -2.08 3.77 -0.03
C GLU A 58 -3.47 3.85 0.61
N GLU A 59 -3.96 5.04 0.96
CA GLU A 59 -5.31 5.21 1.53
C GLU A 59 -6.42 4.86 0.52
N ASP A 60 -6.26 5.27 -0.73
CA ASP A 60 -7.19 4.95 -1.81
C ASP A 60 -7.27 3.42 -2.02
N MET A 61 -6.13 2.72 -2.02
CA MET A 61 -6.09 1.26 -2.12
C MET A 61 -6.74 0.57 -0.91
N ARG A 62 -6.45 1.03 0.31
CA ARG A 62 -7.06 0.50 1.54
C ARG A 62 -8.56 0.73 1.62
N SER A 63 -9.08 1.78 0.98
CA SER A 63 -10.52 2.02 0.92
C SER A 63 -11.29 0.93 0.17
N ASP A 64 -10.59 0.18 -0.69
CA ASP A 64 -11.11 -0.97 -1.42
C ASP A 64 -10.79 -2.31 -0.72
N ASP A 65 -10.25 -2.29 0.51
CA ASP A 65 -10.04 -3.49 1.32
C ASP A 65 -11.38 -4.19 1.53
N MET A 66 -11.38 -5.51 1.32
CA MET A 66 -12.60 -6.27 1.36
C MET A 66 -12.60 -7.32 2.49
N GLU A 67 -13.56 -7.21 3.40
CA GLU A 67 -13.67 -8.08 4.56
C GLU A 67 -14.71 -9.20 4.36
N CYS A 68 -14.47 -10.35 5.01
CA CYS A 68 -15.42 -11.46 5.11
C CYS A 68 -15.95 -12.00 3.76
N ILE A 69 -15.11 -12.05 2.73
CA ILE A 69 -15.53 -12.52 1.40
C ILE A 69 -15.20 -13.98 1.15
N THR A 70 -16.11 -14.63 0.45
CA THR A 70 -15.90 -15.99 -0.05
C THR A 70 -15.10 -15.96 -1.35
N MET A 71 -13.87 -16.45 -1.30
CA MET A 71 -13.11 -16.77 -2.50
C MET A 71 -13.52 -18.15 -3.04
N ARG A 72 -13.74 -18.25 -4.36
CA ARG A 72 -14.04 -19.51 -5.03
C ARG A 72 -12.76 -20.13 -5.56
N LYS A 73 -12.42 -21.32 -5.06
CA LYS A 73 -11.31 -22.13 -5.58
C LYS A 73 -11.56 -22.52 -7.04
N ARG A 74 -10.52 -22.41 -7.86
CA ARG A 74 -10.47 -22.85 -9.25
C ARG A 74 -9.43 -23.97 -9.41
N GLU A 75 -9.31 -24.48 -10.62
CA GLU A 75 -8.24 -25.41 -10.99
C GLU A 75 -6.87 -24.74 -10.83
N ASN A 76 -5.80 -25.53 -10.75
CA ASN A 76 -4.41 -25.05 -10.75
C ASN A 76 -4.07 -23.99 -9.68
N GLN A 77 -4.60 -24.12 -8.46
CA GLN A 77 -4.30 -23.24 -7.31
C GLN A 77 -4.76 -21.78 -7.47
N PHE A 78 -5.64 -21.49 -8.41
CA PHE A 78 -6.23 -20.16 -8.55
C PHE A 78 -7.44 -19.98 -7.62
N PHE A 79 -7.64 -18.74 -7.19
CA PHE A 79 -8.84 -18.30 -6.49
C PHE A 79 -9.51 -17.18 -7.29
N SER A 80 -10.82 -17.05 -7.15
CA SER A 80 -11.58 -15.98 -7.81
C SER A 80 -12.58 -15.38 -6.84
N MET A 81 -12.75 -14.07 -6.92
CA MET A 81 -13.73 -13.31 -6.15
C MET A 81 -14.32 -12.20 -7.01
N MET A 82 -15.47 -11.67 -6.60
CA MET A 82 -16.06 -10.50 -7.25
C MET A 82 -15.60 -9.26 -6.49
N VAL A 83 -14.88 -8.38 -7.18
CA VAL A 83 -14.44 -7.08 -6.65
C VAL A 83 -15.25 -5.99 -7.37
N PRO A 84 -16.04 -5.17 -6.66
CA PRO A 84 -16.75 -4.04 -7.27
C PRO A 84 -15.75 -2.98 -7.77
N GLY A 85 -16.14 -2.15 -8.73
CA GLY A 85 -15.33 -0.98 -9.15
C GLY A 85 -14.05 -1.27 -9.95
N VAL A 86 -13.57 -2.52 -10.04
CA VAL A 86 -12.36 -2.86 -10.82
C VAL A 86 -12.45 -2.43 -12.28
N ALA A 87 -13.64 -2.53 -12.90
CA ALA A 87 -13.87 -2.07 -14.27
C ALA A 87 -13.66 -0.55 -14.44
N GLU A 88 -13.76 0.21 -13.35
CA GLU A 88 -13.59 1.66 -13.27
C GLU A 88 -12.17 2.05 -12.80
N ARG A 89 -11.28 1.05 -12.63
CA ARG A 89 -9.91 1.19 -12.08
C ARG A 89 -9.89 1.66 -10.62
N ARG A 90 -10.87 1.22 -9.83
CA ARG A 90 -10.99 1.48 -8.39
C ARG A 90 -11.45 0.18 -7.70
N PRO A 91 -10.51 -0.69 -7.26
CA PRO A 91 -9.06 -0.49 -7.23
C PRO A 91 -8.42 -0.64 -8.63
N SER A 92 -7.32 0.08 -8.86
CA SER A 92 -6.57 0.01 -10.14
C SER A 92 -5.66 -1.22 -10.17
N LEU A 93 -6.24 -2.40 -10.36
CA LEU A 93 -5.48 -3.66 -10.42
C LEU A 93 -4.94 -3.96 -11.83
N VAL A 94 -3.70 -4.43 -11.87
CA VAL A 94 -2.99 -4.94 -13.05
C VAL A 94 -2.54 -6.37 -12.79
N ARG A 95 -2.35 -7.14 -13.87
CA ARG A 95 -1.77 -8.50 -13.76
C ARG A 95 -0.41 -8.44 -13.06
N ALA A 96 -0.17 -9.41 -12.18
CA ALA A 96 1.01 -9.48 -11.33
C ALA A 96 1.10 -8.44 -10.19
N ASP A 97 0.00 -7.77 -9.86
CA ASP A 97 -0.10 -7.05 -8.59
C ASP A 97 -0.17 -8.03 -7.42
N HIS A 98 0.43 -7.65 -6.28
CA HIS A 98 0.36 -8.43 -5.06
C HIS A 98 -0.99 -8.29 -4.36
N ILE A 99 -1.54 -9.42 -3.91
CA ILE A 99 -2.72 -9.45 -3.06
C ILE A 99 -2.36 -10.15 -1.76
N PHE A 100 -2.79 -9.57 -0.65
CA PHE A 100 -2.70 -10.17 0.68
C PHE A 100 -4.09 -10.63 1.10
N ALA A 101 -4.18 -11.85 1.61
CA ALA A 101 -5.43 -12.43 2.07
C ALA A 101 -5.25 -13.06 3.44
N LYS A 102 -6.25 -12.86 4.30
CA LYS A 102 -6.32 -13.44 5.64
C LYS A 102 -7.62 -14.22 5.78
N LEU A 103 -7.55 -15.37 6.45
CA LEU A 103 -8.75 -16.13 6.75
C LEU A 103 -9.55 -15.40 7.83
N ALA A 104 -10.78 -14.98 7.50
CA ALA A 104 -11.66 -14.26 8.43
C ALA A 104 -11.98 -15.04 9.73
N SER A 105 -11.82 -16.36 9.74
CA SER A 105 -12.02 -17.22 10.91
C SER A 105 -10.80 -17.36 11.80
N GLU A 106 -9.61 -16.99 11.34
CA GLU A 106 -8.37 -17.13 12.10
C GLU A 106 -8.10 -15.87 12.92
N GLN A 107 -7.85 -16.05 14.22
CA GLN A 107 -7.38 -14.98 15.10
C GLN A 107 -5.88 -14.72 14.98
N ASP A 108 -5.15 -15.64 14.33
CA ASP A 108 -3.73 -15.49 14.09
C ASP A 108 -3.47 -14.45 13.00
N ASP A 109 -2.30 -13.83 13.01
CA ASP A 109 -1.92 -12.78 12.06
C ASP A 109 -1.24 -13.35 10.81
N HIS A 110 -1.63 -14.56 10.43
CA HIS A 110 -1.10 -15.22 9.25
C HIS A 110 -1.75 -14.67 7.99
N GLU A 111 -0.93 -14.04 7.16
CA GLU A 111 -1.30 -13.53 5.86
C GLU A 111 -0.76 -14.42 4.74
N TYR A 112 -1.57 -14.61 3.70
CA TYR A 112 -1.21 -15.30 2.48
C TYR A 112 -0.99 -14.28 1.38
N GLN A 113 0.14 -14.37 0.68
CA GLN A 113 0.46 -13.49 -0.45
C GLN A 113 0.24 -14.23 -1.77
N GLY A 114 -0.42 -13.55 -2.72
CA GLY A 114 -0.67 -14.02 -4.07
C GLY A 114 -0.44 -12.94 -5.12
N LEU A 115 -0.74 -13.27 -6.38
CA LEU A 115 -0.69 -12.36 -7.52
C LEU A 115 -2.02 -12.37 -8.28
N VAL A 116 -2.40 -11.23 -8.86
CA VAL A 116 -3.54 -11.09 -9.81
C VAL A 116 -3.24 -11.77 -11.14
#